data_AF-A0ABD5S569-F1
#
_entry.id   AF-A0ABD5S569-F1
#
_cell.length_a   1.000
_cell.length_b   1.000
_cell.length_c   1.000
_cell.angle_alpha   90.00
_cell.angle_beta   90.00
_cell.angle_gamma   90.00
#
_symmetry.space_group_name_H-M   'P 1'
#
loop_
_entity.id
_entity.type
_entity.pdbx_description
1 polymer ?
#
loop_
_entity_poly.entity_id
_entity_poly.type
_entity_poly.pdbx_seq_one_letter_code
_entity_poly.pdbx_strand_id
1 'polypeptide(L)'
;VVNAEVADETGRIRIAMWDELADAAVEELEVGQVLRVGGRPKDGYNGVEVNVDETEPAPEEEIDVQVLDSYRVEDLSLGLSDVNLKGKLLDTDSIRTFDRDDGSEGRVANLTLGDPTGRIRVTLWDEKADLAEELSSGISVEVVDGYVRERDGSLELHVGNRGAVEPIEEAIEYVPETDDIGSLEIGQTVDIAGGIIEVDEKRTFDRDDGSTGQVRNVRLKDETGEIRVALWGDKADKDVDLADRVVFTDVEIQDGWRDDLEASAGWRSTVSVLEDADADVDVSADAAS
;
A
#
# COMPACT_ATOMS: atom_id res chain seq x y z
N VAL A 1 -5.82 -6.13 -31.22
CA VAL A 1 -5.27 -6.93 -30.11
C VAL A 1 -6.21 -6.82 -28.94
N VAL A 2 -6.61 -7.95 -28.37
CA VAL A 2 -7.32 -8.05 -27.10
C VAL A 2 -6.35 -8.61 -26.08
N ASN A 3 -6.37 -8.06 -24.88
CA ASN A 3 -5.61 -8.60 -23.77
C ASN A 3 -6.58 -9.10 -22.72
N ALA A 4 -6.29 -10.26 -22.16
CA ALA A 4 -7.01 -10.82 -21.03
C ALA A 4 -6.01 -11.32 -19.99
N GLU A 5 -6.45 -11.44 -18.74
CA GLU A 5 -5.72 -12.14 -17.71
C GLU A 5 -6.32 -13.53 -17.56
N VAL A 6 -5.47 -14.55 -17.56
CA VAL A 6 -5.85 -15.92 -17.21
C VAL A 6 -5.08 -16.35 -15.97
N ALA A 7 -5.68 -17.23 -15.20
CA ALA A 7 -5.16 -17.65 -13.92
C ALA A 7 -5.34 -19.16 -13.74
N ASP A 8 -4.42 -19.76 -13.00
CA ASP A 8 -4.54 -21.09 -12.43
C ASP A 8 -4.27 -21.05 -10.92
N GLU A 9 -4.19 -22.21 -10.29
CA GLU A 9 -3.91 -22.35 -8.84
C GLU A 9 -2.52 -21.81 -8.43
N THR A 10 -1.62 -21.60 -9.40
CA THR A 10 -0.23 -21.22 -9.16
C THR A 10 0.06 -19.76 -9.45
N GLY A 11 -0.79 -19.09 -10.23
CA GLY A 11 -0.62 -17.68 -10.50
C GLY A 11 -1.45 -17.19 -11.69
N ARG A 12 -1.10 -16.00 -12.17
CA ARG A 12 -1.79 -15.31 -13.25
C ARG A 12 -0.83 -14.88 -14.33
N ILE A 13 -1.31 -14.84 -15.57
CA ILE A 13 -0.53 -14.34 -16.69
C ILE A 13 -1.42 -13.60 -17.69
N ARG A 14 -0.86 -12.54 -18.26
CA ARG A 14 -1.50 -11.83 -19.37
C ARG A 14 -1.39 -12.64 -20.65
N ILE A 15 -2.50 -12.75 -21.36
CA ILE A 15 -2.58 -13.30 -22.71
C ILE A 15 -2.93 -12.20 -23.70
N ALA A 16 -2.31 -12.22 -24.88
CA ALA A 16 -2.54 -11.26 -25.96
C ALA A 16 -3.04 -12.00 -27.21
N MET A 17 -4.25 -11.68 -27.65
CA MET A 17 -4.90 -12.22 -28.84
C MET A 17 -4.86 -11.18 -29.96
N TRP A 18 -4.43 -11.59 -31.14
CA TRP A 18 -4.23 -10.72 -32.30
C TRP A 18 -5.17 -11.08 -33.45
N ASP A 19 -5.42 -10.12 -34.33
CA ASP A 19 -6.20 -10.31 -35.56
C ASP A 19 -7.55 -11.02 -35.32
N GLU A 20 -7.84 -12.10 -36.04
CA GLU A 20 -9.11 -12.83 -35.96
C GLU A 20 -9.39 -13.40 -34.56
N LEU A 21 -8.35 -13.79 -33.80
CA LEU A 21 -8.52 -14.22 -32.40
C LEU A 21 -8.92 -13.05 -31.49
N ALA A 22 -8.48 -11.84 -31.81
CA ALA A 22 -8.90 -10.66 -31.07
C ALA A 22 -10.39 -10.39 -31.30
N ASP A 23 -10.87 -10.51 -32.54
CA ASP A 23 -12.28 -10.30 -32.87
C ASP A 23 -13.17 -11.37 -32.21
N ALA A 24 -12.79 -12.64 -32.27
CA ALA A 24 -13.51 -13.73 -31.59
C ALA A 24 -13.53 -13.53 -30.06
N ALA A 25 -12.41 -13.12 -29.47
CA ALA A 25 -12.32 -12.91 -28.04
C ALA A 25 -13.32 -11.87 -27.50
N VAL A 26 -13.60 -10.81 -28.27
CA VAL A 26 -14.58 -9.78 -27.86
C VAL A 26 -16.00 -10.34 -27.82
N GLU A 27 -16.33 -11.28 -28.70
CA GLU A 27 -17.69 -11.83 -28.82
C GLU A 27 -17.91 -13.07 -27.94
N GLU A 28 -16.85 -13.84 -27.66
CA GLU A 28 -16.98 -15.19 -27.11
C GLU A 28 -16.42 -15.37 -25.70
N LEU A 29 -15.53 -14.49 -25.21
CA LEU A 29 -14.94 -14.64 -23.89
C LEU A 29 -15.75 -13.95 -22.80
N GLU A 30 -15.97 -14.68 -21.72
CA GLU A 30 -16.63 -14.21 -20.51
C GLU A 30 -15.72 -14.37 -19.28
N VAL A 31 -15.82 -13.44 -18.33
CA VAL A 31 -15.08 -13.52 -17.06
C VAL A 31 -15.52 -14.77 -16.30
N GLY A 32 -14.55 -15.56 -15.82
CA GLY A 32 -14.79 -16.83 -15.12
C GLY A 32 -14.85 -18.05 -16.05
N GLN A 33 -14.73 -17.88 -17.37
CA GLN A 33 -14.66 -18.99 -18.31
C GLN A 33 -13.32 -19.75 -18.20
N VAL A 34 -13.40 -21.08 -18.13
CA VAL A 34 -12.21 -21.95 -18.16
C VAL A 34 -11.80 -22.21 -19.61
N LEU A 35 -10.52 -21.94 -19.92
CA LEU A 35 -9.95 -22.00 -21.26
C LEU A 35 -8.66 -22.83 -21.26
N ARG A 36 -8.45 -23.60 -22.33
CA ARG A 36 -7.12 -24.05 -22.73
C ARG A 36 -6.51 -23.00 -23.64
N VAL A 37 -5.31 -22.53 -23.29
CA VAL A 37 -4.60 -21.49 -24.03
C VAL A 37 -3.30 -22.05 -24.58
N GLY A 38 -3.16 -22.05 -25.90
CA GLY A 38 -1.92 -22.35 -26.61
C GLY A 38 -1.27 -21.07 -27.10
N GLY A 39 0.03 -20.91 -26.88
CA GLY A 39 0.73 -19.70 -27.29
C GLY A 39 2.22 -19.69 -26.98
N ARG A 40 2.84 -18.53 -27.22
CA ARG A 40 4.28 -18.32 -27.07
C ARG A 40 4.57 -17.24 -26.04
N PRO A 41 5.47 -17.51 -25.06
CA PRO A 41 5.87 -16.51 -24.09
C PRO A 41 6.64 -15.38 -24.77
N LYS A 42 6.47 -14.16 -24.25
CA LYS A 42 7.13 -12.95 -24.71
C LYS A 42 7.32 -11.99 -23.53
N ASP A 43 8.39 -11.19 -23.59
CA ASP A 43 8.51 -10.04 -22.70
C ASP A 43 7.48 -8.97 -23.05
N GLY A 44 6.50 -8.79 -22.16
CA GLY A 44 5.49 -7.75 -22.19
C GLY A 44 5.84 -6.57 -21.27
N TYR A 45 4.95 -5.57 -21.23
CA TYR A 45 5.17 -4.34 -20.46
C TYR A 45 5.27 -4.57 -18.93
N ASN A 46 4.55 -5.57 -18.41
CA ASN A 46 4.49 -5.88 -16.99
C ASN A 46 5.21 -7.20 -16.63
N GLY A 47 6.07 -7.70 -17.50
CA GLY A 47 6.72 -9.02 -17.36
C GLY A 47 6.32 -9.98 -18.47
N VAL A 48 6.49 -11.27 -18.24
CA VAL A 48 6.20 -12.30 -19.24
C VAL A 48 4.71 -12.36 -19.53
N GLU A 49 4.34 -12.31 -20.81
CA GLU A 49 2.98 -12.50 -21.32
C GLU A 49 2.96 -13.61 -22.38
N VAL A 50 1.78 -14.13 -22.72
CA VAL A 50 1.61 -15.15 -23.75
C VAL A 50 0.95 -14.52 -24.98
N ASN A 51 1.64 -14.52 -26.12
CA ASN A 51 0.97 -14.31 -27.40
C ASN A 51 0.21 -15.57 -27.76
N VAL A 52 -1.10 -15.45 -27.86
CA VAL A 52 -2.00 -16.57 -28.06
C VAL A 52 -2.01 -16.98 -29.52
N ASP A 53 -1.76 -18.26 -29.76
CA ASP A 53 -1.88 -18.91 -31.07
C ASP A 53 -3.25 -19.60 -31.20
N GLU A 54 -3.82 -20.10 -30.09
CA GLU A 54 -5.13 -20.77 -30.04
C GLU A 54 -5.77 -20.70 -28.65
N THR A 55 -7.10 -20.62 -28.59
CA THR A 55 -7.91 -20.76 -27.37
C THR A 55 -9.03 -21.77 -27.58
N GLU A 56 -9.29 -22.61 -26.59
CA GLU A 56 -10.40 -23.57 -26.61
C GLU A 56 -11.16 -23.53 -25.27
N PRO A 57 -12.50 -23.37 -25.27
CA PRO A 57 -13.30 -23.51 -24.06
C PRO A 57 -13.17 -24.91 -23.43
N ALA A 58 -12.93 -24.97 -22.12
CA ALA A 58 -12.78 -26.21 -21.36
C ALA A 58 -13.78 -26.27 -20.18
N PRO A 59 -15.11 -26.32 -20.44
CA PRO A 59 -16.14 -26.25 -19.40
C PRO A 59 -16.20 -27.48 -18.50
N GLU A 60 -15.51 -28.58 -18.86
CA GLU A 60 -15.41 -29.79 -18.04
C GLU A 60 -14.25 -29.72 -17.03
N GLU A 61 -13.38 -28.72 -17.14
CA GLU A 61 -12.28 -28.49 -16.21
C GLU A 61 -12.72 -27.50 -15.13
N GLU A 62 -12.43 -27.81 -13.87
CA GLU A 62 -12.66 -26.92 -12.73
C GLU A 62 -11.30 -26.37 -12.28
N ILE A 63 -11.14 -25.06 -12.31
CA ILE A 63 -9.98 -24.35 -11.77
C ILE A 63 -10.48 -23.42 -10.67
N ASP A 64 -9.92 -23.57 -9.46
CA ASP A 64 -10.31 -22.77 -8.31
C ASP A 64 -9.55 -21.43 -8.30
N VAL A 65 -10.05 -20.46 -9.09
CA VAL A 65 -9.58 -19.08 -9.07
C VAL A 65 -10.71 -18.16 -8.66
N GLN A 66 -10.48 -17.36 -7.62
CA GLN A 66 -11.41 -16.32 -7.21
C GLN A 66 -11.26 -15.09 -8.13
N VAL A 67 -12.33 -14.77 -8.85
CA VAL A 67 -12.53 -13.46 -9.47
C VAL A 67 -13.42 -12.66 -8.55
N LEU A 68 -12.87 -11.61 -7.96
CA LEU A 68 -13.60 -10.72 -7.06
C LEU A 68 -13.89 -9.40 -7.76
N ASP A 69 -15.10 -8.88 -7.57
CA ASP A 69 -15.46 -7.52 -8.01
C ASP A 69 -14.68 -6.45 -7.22
N SER A 70 -14.27 -6.77 -5.99
CA SER A 70 -13.42 -5.97 -5.12
C SER A 70 -12.58 -6.86 -4.21
N TYR A 71 -11.33 -6.47 -4.00
CA TYR A 71 -10.35 -7.16 -3.16
C TYR A 71 -10.18 -6.42 -1.83
N ARG A 72 -9.96 -7.18 -0.76
CA ARG A 72 -9.43 -6.67 0.52
C ARG A 72 -7.91 -6.76 0.50
N VAL A 73 -7.26 -6.09 1.43
CA VAL A 73 -5.79 -6.12 1.53
C VAL A 73 -5.25 -7.55 1.68
N GLU A 74 -5.89 -8.40 2.48
CA GLU A 74 -5.46 -9.81 2.66
C GLU A 74 -5.63 -10.67 1.40
N ASP A 75 -6.48 -10.26 0.47
CA ASP A 75 -6.75 -11.00 -0.77
C ASP A 75 -5.66 -10.73 -1.84
N LEU A 76 -4.77 -9.75 -1.61
CA LEU A 76 -3.74 -9.35 -2.56
C LEU A 76 -2.60 -10.36 -2.67
N SER A 77 -2.16 -10.64 -3.89
CA SER A 77 -1.00 -11.48 -4.20
C SER A 77 -0.19 -10.91 -5.36
N LEU A 78 1.08 -11.31 -5.45
CA LEU A 78 1.99 -10.82 -6.49
C LEU A 78 1.43 -11.13 -7.89
N GLY A 79 1.36 -10.10 -8.74
CA GLY A 79 0.96 -10.24 -10.14
C GLY A 79 -0.53 -10.09 -10.41
N LEU A 80 -1.37 -9.89 -9.38
CA LEU A 80 -2.78 -9.53 -9.58
C LEU A 80 -2.89 -8.22 -10.37
N SER A 81 -3.73 -8.19 -11.39
CA SER A 81 -4.13 -6.98 -12.13
C SER A 81 -5.63 -6.72 -11.98
N ASP A 82 -6.09 -5.59 -12.49
CA ASP A 82 -7.51 -5.20 -12.49
C ASP A 82 -8.11 -5.25 -11.07
N VAL A 83 -7.29 -4.82 -10.09
CA VAL A 83 -7.63 -4.84 -8.67
C VAL A 83 -8.42 -3.59 -8.33
N ASN A 84 -9.66 -3.80 -7.90
CA ASN A 84 -10.47 -2.78 -7.24
C ASN A 84 -10.40 -2.97 -5.73
N LEU A 85 -9.92 -1.98 -4.98
CA LEU A 85 -9.75 -2.09 -3.53
C LEU A 85 -10.27 -0.83 -2.85
N LYS A 86 -11.14 -1.02 -1.85
CA LYS A 86 -11.67 0.06 -1.02
C LYS A 86 -10.90 0.11 0.30
N GLY A 87 -10.56 1.31 0.75
CA GLY A 87 -9.80 1.50 1.99
C GLY A 87 -9.95 2.90 2.58
N LYS A 88 -9.70 3.02 3.88
CA LYS A 88 -9.47 4.30 4.57
C LYS A 88 -8.09 4.80 4.18
N LEU A 89 -8.01 6.04 3.70
CA LEU A 89 -6.73 6.70 3.41
C LEU A 89 -6.05 7.07 4.72
N LEU A 90 -5.01 6.34 5.09
CA LEU A 90 -4.28 6.52 6.35
C LEU A 90 -3.23 7.63 6.25
N ASP A 91 -2.59 7.75 5.09
CA ASP A 91 -1.50 8.72 4.88
C ASP A 91 -1.18 8.99 3.41
N THR A 92 -0.57 10.16 3.15
CA THR A 92 -0.03 10.57 1.85
C THR A 92 1.43 11.00 1.96
N ASP A 93 2.26 10.59 1.00
CA ASP A 93 3.66 10.99 0.84
C ASP A 93 3.81 12.14 -0.17
N SER A 94 4.91 12.89 -0.06
CA SER A 94 5.25 13.96 -1.01
C SER A 94 5.56 13.43 -2.41
N ILE A 95 5.26 14.24 -3.43
CA ILE A 95 5.57 13.90 -4.82
C ILE A 95 7.08 13.99 -5.05
N ARG A 96 7.65 12.92 -5.60
CA ARG A 96 9.05 12.83 -6.00
C ARG A 96 9.17 12.82 -7.51
N THR A 97 10.17 13.50 -8.04
CA THR A 97 10.48 13.53 -9.48
C THR A 97 11.82 12.89 -9.79
N PHE A 98 11.97 12.34 -10.99
CA PHE A 98 13.19 11.70 -11.47
C PHE A 98 13.33 11.83 -12.99
N ASP A 99 14.56 11.84 -13.51
CA ASP A 99 14.81 11.81 -14.95
C ASP A 99 14.71 10.38 -15.49
N ARG A 100 14.00 10.22 -16.62
CA ARG A 100 13.95 8.95 -17.37
C ARG A 100 15.06 8.87 -18.41
N ASP A 101 15.37 7.64 -18.84
CA ASP A 101 16.35 7.38 -19.91
C ASP A 101 15.98 8.05 -21.24
N ASP A 102 14.69 8.28 -21.49
CA ASP A 102 14.19 8.98 -22.68
C ASP A 102 14.25 10.51 -22.57
N GLY A 103 14.71 11.03 -21.43
CA GLY A 103 14.82 12.46 -21.14
C GLY A 103 13.52 13.11 -20.66
N SER A 104 12.44 12.36 -20.46
CA SER A 104 11.23 12.85 -19.81
C SER A 104 11.37 12.84 -18.28
N GLU A 105 10.60 13.70 -17.59
CA GLU A 105 10.50 13.67 -16.13
C GLU A 105 9.42 12.66 -15.70
N GLY A 106 9.78 11.76 -14.80
CA GLY A 106 8.84 10.87 -14.11
C GLY A 106 8.47 11.40 -12.74
N ARG A 107 7.25 11.09 -12.32
CA ARG A 107 6.71 11.48 -11.02
C ARG A 107 6.19 10.25 -10.29
N VAL A 108 6.38 10.22 -8.98
CA VAL A 108 5.85 9.17 -8.11
C VAL A 108 5.41 9.76 -6.77
N ALA A 109 4.27 9.31 -6.28
CA ALA A 109 3.82 9.57 -4.92
C ALA A 109 3.20 8.30 -4.35
N ASN A 110 3.01 8.28 -3.04
CA ASN A 110 2.48 7.11 -2.37
C ASN A 110 1.35 7.47 -1.43
N LEU A 111 0.34 6.61 -1.38
CA LEU A 111 -0.69 6.62 -0.37
C LEU A 111 -0.55 5.36 0.50
N THR A 112 -1.08 5.41 1.72
CA THR A 112 -1.30 4.22 2.53
C THR A 112 -2.79 4.03 2.72
N LEU A 113 -3.33 2.89 2.29
CA LEU A 113 -4.72 2.52 2.53
C LEU A 113 -4.79 1.42 3.59
N GLY A 114 -5.82 1.47 4.42
CA GLY A 114 -6.14 0.42 5.39
C GLY A 114 -7.59 -0.05 5.24
N ASP A 115 -7.81 -1.34 5.45
CA ASP A 115 -9.11 -1.95 5.62
C ASP A 115 -9.07 -2.89 6.84
N PRO A 116 -10.18 -3.53 7.26
CA PRO A 116 -10.18 -4.42 8.42
C PRO A 116 -9.24 -5.64 8.32
N THR A 117 -8.62 -5.88 7.17
CA THR A 117 -7.75 -7.02 6.88
C THR A 117 -6.27 -6.64 6.79
N GLY A 118 -5.94 -5.35 6.76
CA GLY A 118 -4.56 -4.88 6.81
C GLY A 118 -4.34 -3.53 6.16
N ARG A 119 -3.07 -3.27 5.81
CA ARG A 119 -2.62 -2.03 5.15
C ARG A 119 -1.87 -2.33 3.88
N ILE A 120 -2.03 -1.46 2.88
CA ILE A 120 -1.31 -1.54 1.61
C ILE A 120 -0.79 -0.17 1.18
N ARG A 121 0.46 -0.15 0.72
CA ARG A 121 1.02 1.03 0.05
C ARG A 121 0.50 1.08 -1.37
N VAL A 122 -0.08 2.21 -1.74
CA VAL A 122 -0.52 2.50 -3.11
C VAL A 122 0.50 3.40 -3.78
N THR A 123 1.06 2.97 -4.91
CA THR A 123 2.07 3.72 -5.67
C THR A 123 1.42 4.40 -6.86
N LEU A 124 1.43 5.73 -6.86
CA LEU A 124 0.84 6.58 -7.88
C LEU A 124 1.93 7.07 -8.84
N TRP A 125 1.76 6.81 -10.13
CA TRP A 125 2.73 7.21 -11.15
C TRP A 125 2.24 8.40 -11.98
N ASP A 126 3.17 9.24 -12.41
CA ASP A 126 2.95 10.32 -13.36
C ASP A 126 1.84 11.28 -12.94
N GLU A 127 0.82 11.47 -13.77
CA GLU A 127 -0.31 12.35 -13.51
C GLU A 127 -1.12 11.91 -12.27
N LYS A 128 -1.05 10.63 -11.90
CA LYS A 128 -1.72 10.14 -10.68
C LYS A 128 -1.02 10.60 -9.41
N ALA A 129 0.26 11.00 -9.48
CA ALA A 129 0.99 11.46 -8.30
C ALA A 129 0.36 12.71 -7.68
N ASP A 130 -0.32 13.55 -8.48
CA ASP A 130 -1.03 14.74 -8.01
C ASP A 130 -2.11 14.41 -6.94
N LEU A 131 -2.69 13.21 -6.99
CA LEU A 131 -3.70 12.78 -6.02
C LEU A 131 -3.19 12.77 -4.57
N ALA A 132 -1.87 12.64 -4.36
CA ALA A 132 -1.29 12.68 -3.01
C ALA A 132 -1.39 14.07 -2.34
N GLU A 133 -1.51 15.14 -3.14
CA GLU A 133 -1.74 16.51 -2.67
C GLU A 133 -3.23 16.88 -2.66
N GLU A 134 -4.04 16.21 -3.47
CA GLU A 134 -5.49 16.46 -3.57
C GLU A 134 -6.31 15.73 -2.50
N LEU A 135 -5.87 14.53 -2.09
CA LEU A 135 -6.55 13.71 -1.11
C LEU A 135 -6.03 13.98 0.31
N SER A 136 -6.94 13.94 1.28
CA SER A 136 -6.62 14.09 2.71
C SER A 136 -6.81 12.76 3.43
N SER A 137 -5.95 12.46 4.41
CA SER A 137 -6.12 11.30 5.28
C SER A 137 -7.48 11.32 6.01
N GLY A 138 -7.93 10.14 6.42
CA GLY A 138 -9.20 9.92 7.11
C GLY A 138 -10.38 9.61 6.19
N ILE A 139 -10.34 10.00 4.90
CA ILE A 139 -11.42 9.70 3.95
C ILE A 139 -11.36 8.24 3.47
N SER A 140 -12.48 7.73 2.97
CA SER A 140 -12.53 6.45 2.26
C SER A 140 -12.37 6.65 0.76
N VAL A 141 -11.57 5.79 0.14
CA VAL A 141 -11.32 5.81 -1.31
C VAL A 141 -11.44 4.40 -1.90
N GLU A 142 -11.68 4.34 -3.20
CA GLU A 142 -11.58 3.14 -4.02
C GLU A 142 -10.44 3.31 -5.01
N VAL A 143 -9.49 2.37 -5.00
CA VAL A 143 -8.55 2.17 -6.10
C VAL A 143 -9.26 1.36 -7.16
N VAL A 144 -9.20 1.81 -8.41
CA VAL A 144 -9.79 1.12 -9.58
C VAL A 144 -8.68 0.72 -10.54
N ASP A 145 -8.75 -0.50 -11.07
CA ASP A 145 -7.81 -1.07 -12.05
C ASP A 145 -6.33 -0.96 -11.61
N GLY A 146 -6.06 -1.21 -10.33
CA GLY A 146 -4.72 -1.31 -9.78
C GLY A 146 -4.03 -2.64 -10.16
N TYR A 147 -2.71 -2.70 -9.96
CA TYR A 147 -1.95 -3.95 -10.13
C TYR A 147 -0.92 -4.14 -9.03
N VAL A 148 -0.78 -5.36 -8.54
CA VAL A 148 0.09 -5.70 -7.40
C VAL A 148 1.50 -5.97 -7.88
N ARG A 149 2.47 -5.29 -7.26
CA ARG A 149 3.91 -5.51 -7.41
C ARG A 149 4.52 -5.85 -6.05
N GLU A 150 5.68 -6.48 -6.06
CA GLU A 150 6.49 -6.65 -4.86
C GLU A 150 7.70 -5.71 -4.91
N ARG A 151 8.00 -5.09 -3.78
CA ARG A 151 9.22 -4.30 -3.58
C ARG A 151 9.81 -4.61 -2.21
N ASP A 152 11.05 -5.08 -2.21
CA ASP A 152 11.83 -5.37 -1.00
C ASP A 152 11.09 -6.29 0.00
N GLY A 153 10.36 -7.29 -0.52
CA GLY A 153 9.62 -8.28 0.27
C GLY A 153 8.20 -7.86 0.70
N SER A 154 7.72 -6.70 0.28
CA SER A 154 6.37 -6.20 0.59
C SER A 154 5.56 -6.00 -0.69
N LEU A 155 4.26 -6.30 -0.64
CA LEU A 155 3.35 -6.01 -1.72
C LEU A 155 3.04 -4.50 -1.77
N GLU A 156 2.89 -3.97 -2.98
CA GLU A 156 2.43 -2.61 -3.26
C GLU A 156 1.35 -2.67 -4.34
N LEU A 157 0.30 -1.85 -4.19
CA LEU A 157 -0.74 -1.67 -5.21
C LEU A 157 -0.38 -0.49 -6.09
N HIS A 158 -0.03 -0.73 -7.34
CA HIS A 158 0.38 0.31 -8.27
C HIS A 158 -0.82 0.81 -9.08
N VAL A 159 -0.91 2.13 -9.23
CA VAL A 159 -1.91 2.81 -10.06
C VAL A 159 -1.19 3.49 -11.21
N GLY A 160 -1.33 2.90 -12.40
CA GLY A 160 -0.79 3.45 -13.64
C GLY A 160 -1.83 4.26 -14.42
N ASN A 161 -1.54 4.53 -15.69
CA ASN A 161 -2.38 5.37 -16.56
C ASN A 161 -3.84 4.90 -16.72
N ARG A 162 -4.11 3.61 -16.55
CA ARG A 162 -5.47 3.05 -16.66
C ARG A 162 -6.24 3.05 -15.33
N GLY A 163 -5.53 3.12 -14.21
CA GLY A 163 -6.14 3.06 -12.89
C GLY A 163 -6.59 4.43 -12.39
N ALA A 164 -7.36 4.41 -11.31
CA ALA A 164 -7.83 5.60 -10.62
C ALA A 164 -7.80 5.39 -9.11
N VAL A 165 -7.86 6.50 -8.37
CA VAL A 165 -8.20 6.51 -6.96
C VAL A 165 -9.30 7.54 -6.79
N GLU A 166 -10.45 7.11 -6.29
CA GLU A 166 -11.66 7.94 -6.21
C GLU A 166 -12.20 7.96 -4.78
N PRO A 167 -12.54 9.14 -4.21
CA PRO A 167 -13.25 9.20 -2.94
C PRO A 167 -14.62 8.52 -3.02
N ILE A 168 -15.00 7.82 -1.96
CA ILE A 168 -16.30 7.13 -1.86
C ILE A 168 -17.10 7.61 -0.64
N GLU A 169 -18.42 7.54 -0.73
CA GLU A 169 -19.32 7.88 0.39
C GLU A 169 -19.37 6.77 1.46
N GLU A 170 -19.05 5.54 1.07
CA GLU A 170 -18.98 4.39 1.97
C GLU A 170 -17.79 4.58 2.92
N ALA A 171 -18.06 4.63 4.23
CA ALA A 171 -17.03 4.70 5.24
C ALA A 171 -16.40 3.32 5.44
N ILE A 172 -15.11 3.21 5.15
CA ILE A 172 -14.29 2.04 5.44
C ILE A 172 -13.59 2.25 6.78
N GLU A 173 -13.74 1.28 7.68
CA GLU A 173 -13.05 1.30 8.98
C GLU A 173 -11.68 0.65 8.88
N TYR A 174 -10.72 1.19 9.62
CA TYR A 174 -9.41 0.61 9.85
C TYR A 174 -9.08 0.79 11.33
N VAL A 175 -8.91 -0.33 12.02
CA VAL A 175 -8.50 -0.35 13.44
C VAL A 175 -7.10 -0.95 13.48
N PRO A 176 -6.06 -0.15 13.81
CA PRO A 176 -4.70 -0.67 13.89
C PRO A 176 -4.55 -1.62 15.08
N GLU A 177 -3.89 -2.75 14.85
CA GLU A 177 -3.37 -3.60 15.92
C GLU A 177 -2.01 -3.05 16.34
N THR A 178 -1.80 -2.80 17.63
CA THR A 178 -0.57 -2.15 18.13
C THR A 178 0.05 -2.91 19.28
N ASP A 179 1.38 -2.89 19.35
CA ASP A 179 2.19 -3.46 20.41
C ASP A 179 2.31 -2.50 21.60
N ASP A 180 2.31 -3.08 22.81
CA ASP A 180 2.57 -2.35 24.06
C ASP A 180 4.01 -1.81 24.09
N ILE A 181 4.16 -0.50 24.28
CA ILE A 181 5.46 0.17 24.31
C ILE A 181 6.40 -0.42 25.36
N GLY A 182 5.87 -0.83 26.51
CA GLY A 182 6.62 -1.42 27.62
C GLY A 182 7.18 -2.82 27.33
N SER A 183 6.77 -3.45 26.22
CA SER A 183 7.17 -4.82 25.86
C SER A 183 8.15 -4.90 24.68
N LEU A 184 8.50 -3.76 24.09
CA LEU A 184 9.31 -3.67 22.87
C LEU A 184 10.76 -4.13 23.07
N GLU A 185 11.33 -4.70 22.02
CA GLU A 185 12.71 -5.19 21.97
C GLU A 185 13.44 -4.70 20.71
N ILE A 186 14.76 -4.50 20.81
CA ILE A 186 15.60 -4.07 19.68
C ILE A 186 15.51 -5.06 18.51
N GLY A 187 15.38 -4.51 17.30
CA GLY A 187 15.32 -5.26 16.05
C GLY A 187 13.91 -5.67 15.63
N GLN A 188 12.89 -5.36 16.44
CA GLN A 188 11.49 -5.54 16.05
C GLN A 188 11.04 -4.45 15.06
N THR A 189 10.11 -4.81 14.19
CA THR A 189 9.29 -3.87 13.42
C THR A 189 7.87 -4.01 13.94
N VAL A 190 7.31 -2.93 14.47
CA VAL A 190 6.05 -2.95 15.23
C VAL A 190 5.16 -1.78 14.83
N ASP A 191 3.88 -1.91 15.18
CA ASP A 191 2.94 -0.80 15.18
C ASP A 191 2.74 -0.35 16.63
N ILE A 192 2.82 0.95 16.91
CA ILE A 192 2.64 1.50 18.26
C ILE A 192 1.67 2.67 18.23
N ALA A 193 0.87 2.80 19.27
CA ALA A 193 -0.02 3.95 19.43
C ALA A 193 0.06 4.53 20.84
N GLY A 194 -0.28 5.81 20.96
CA GLY A 194 -0.28 6.48 22.25
C GLY A 194 -0.53 7.98 22.11
N GLY A 195 -0.52 8.66 23.26
CA GLY A 195 -0.56 10.12 23.32
C GLY A 195 0.83 10.73 23.16
N ILE A 196 0.92 11.81 22.39
CA ILE A 196 2.15 12.60 22.25
C ILE A 196 2.35 13.44 23.50
N ILE A 197 3.48 13.23 24.19
CA ILE A 197 3.83 13.95 25.43
C ILE A 197 5.00 14.94 25.25
N GLU A 198 5.71 14.85 24.13
CA GLU A 198 6.80 15.77 23.77
C GLU A 198 6.96 15.82 22.25
N VAL A 199 7.29 17.01 21.73
CA VAL A 199 7.52 17.26 20.30
C VAL A 199 8.76 18.14 20.15
N ASP A 200 9.79 17.62 19.48
CA ASP A 200 11.02 18.34 19.20
C ASP A 200 10.89 19.20 17.92
N GLU A 201 11.76 20.20 17.80
CA GLU A 201 11.93 20.96 16.56
C GLU A 201 12.51 20.08 15.45
N LYS A 202 12.04 20.30 14.22
CA LYS A 202 12.59 19.64 13.04
C LYS A 202 14.04 20.06 12.81
N ARG A 203 14.90 19.08 12.56
CA ARG A 203 16.32 19.27 12.24
C ARG A 203 16.60 18.85 10.81
N THR A 204 17.54 19.53 10.16
CA THR A 204 18.01 19.19 8.80
C THR A 204 19.51 18.91 8.81
N PHE A 205 19.98 18.13 7.83
CA PHE A 205 21.39 17.76 7.65
C PHE A 205 21.69 17.52 6.17
N ASP A 206 22.94 17.69 5.76
CA ASP A 206 23.37 17.38 4.39
C ASP A 206 23.70 15.88 4.26
N ARG A 207 23.31 15.27 3.14
CA ARG A 207 23.68 13.90 2.77
C ARG A 207 24.87 13.89 1.81
N ASP A 208 25.56 12.75 1.75
CA ASP A 208 26.70 12.55 0.85
C ASP A 208 26.34 12.67 -0.64
N ASP A 209 25.08 12.41 -0.99
CA ASP A 209 24.53 12.57 -2.34
C ASP A 209 24.16 14.02 -2.70
N GLY A 210 24.37 14.96 -1.77
CA GLY A 210 24.05 16.38 -1.93
C GLY A 210 22.59 16.74 -1.64
N SER A 211 21.74 15.77 -1.30
CA SER A 211 20.37 16.04 -0.84
C SER A 211 20.34 16.49 0.63
N THR A 212 19.27 17.18 1.04
CA THR A 212 19.04 17.53 2.45
C THR A 212 18.18 16.46 3.11
N GLY A 213 18.68 15.90 4.21
CA GLY A 213 17.92 15.06 5.11
C GLY A 213 17.24 15.88 6.20
N GLN A 214 16.17 15.31 6.75
CA GLN A 214 15.44 15.90 7.86
C GLN A 214 14.96 14.83 8.84
N VAL A 215 14.92 15.21 10.11
CA VAL A 215 14.44 14.39 11.22
C VAL A 215 13.72 15.26 12.24
N ARG A 216 12.60 14.78 12.75
CA ARG A 216 11.88 15.36 13.90
C ARG A 216 11.65 14.25 14.91
N ASN A 217 11.79 14.54 16.19
CA ASN A 217 11.56 13.54 17.23
C ASN A 217 10.29 13.90 18.01
N VAL A 218 9.55 12.87 18.41
CA VAL A 218 8.41 13.01 19.33
C VAL A 218 8.54 11.95 20.42
N ARG A 219 7.85 12.14 21.54
CA ARG A 219 7.76 11.14 22.61
C ARG A 219 6.32 10.66 22.71
N LEU A 220 6.14 9.37 22.45
CA LEU A 220 4.87 8.67 22.49
C LEU A 220 4.72 7.97 23.84
N LYS A 221 3.52 7.97 24.39
CA LYS A 221 3.20 7.30 25.65
C LYS A 221 1.88 6.55 25.58
N ASP A 222 1.88 5.32 26.05
CA ASP A 222 0.69 4.50 26.28
C ASP A 222 0.57 4.20 27.79
N GLU A 223 -0.24 3.20 28.15
CA GLU A 223 -0.40 2.76 29.55
C GLU A 223 0.79 1.94 30.07
N THR A 224 1.61 1.39 29.18
CA THR A 224 2.67 0.41 29.48
C THR A 224 4.05 1.04 29.54
N GLY A 225 4.28 2.14 28.84
CA GLY A 225 5.57 2.80 28.72
C GLY A 225 5.54 4.09 27.90
N GLU A 226 6.73 4.59 27.61
CA GLU A 226 6.93 5.72 26.70
C GLU A 226 8.18 5.48 25.87
N ILE A 227 8.15 5.90 24.62
CA ILE A 227 9.25 5.71 23.68
C ILE A 227 9.45 6.95 22.83
N ARG A 228 10.69 7.21 22.45
CA ARG A 228 11.02 8.25 21.49
C ARG A 228 10.79 7.71 20.08
N VAL A 229 10.08 8.46 19.25
CA VAL A 229 9.90 8.16 17.83
C VAL A 229 10.70 9.16 17.01
N ALA A 230 11.55 8.67 16.10
CA ALA A 230 12.30 9.45 15.13
C ALA A 230 11.58 9.45 13.78
N LEU A 231 11.05 10.60 13.38
CA LEU A 231 10.34 10.82 12.12
C LEU A 231 11.33 11.25 11.04
N TRP A 232 11.58 10.39 10.05
CA TRP A 232 12.56 10.65 9.00
C TRP A 232 11.93 11.16 7.71
N GLY A 233 12.63 12.05 7.01
CA GLY A 233 12.20 12.54 5.69
C GLY A 233 10.85 13.25 5.76
N ASP A 234 9.93 12.91 4.86
CA ASP A 234 8.60 13.54 4.78
C ASP A 234 7.78 13.36 6.07
N LYS A 235 8.10 12.35 6.88
CA LYS A 235 7.41 12.09 8.16
C LYS A 235 7.74 13.18 9.18
N ALA A 236 8.89 13.85 9.04
CA ALA A 236 9.28 14.96 9.90
C ALA A 236 8.38 16.21 9.70
N ASP A 237 7.66 16.28 8.58
CA ASP A 237 6.76 17.38 8.22
C ASP A 237 5.31 17.14 8.66
N LYS A 238 5.00 15.97 9.23
CA LYS A 238 3.64 15.64 9.67
C LYS A 238 3.18 16.60 10.79
N ASP A 239 1.91 16.97 10.70
CA ASP A 239 1.24 17.79 11.70
C ASP A 239 0.92 16.89 12.89
N VAL A 240 1.82 16.92 13.87
CA VAL A 240 1.74 16.15 15.12
C VAL A 240 2.08 17.11 16.25
N ASP A 241 1.12 17.28 17.13
CA ASP A 241 1.14 18.21 18.25
C ASP A 241 1.04 17.49 19.59
N LEU A 242 1.36 18.23 20.65
CA LEU A 242 1.23 17.76 22.02
C LEU A 242 -0.23 17.37 22.32
N ALA A 243 -0.41 16.22 22.97
CA ALA A 243 -1.69 15.60 23.31
C ALA A 243 -2.46 14.94 22.17
N ASP A 244 -1.94 14.96 20.94
CA ASP A 244 -2.50 14.14 19.86
C ASP A 244 -2.36 12.66 20.19
N ARG A 245 -3.36 11.86 19.82
CA ARG A 245 -3.24 10.40 19.80
C ARG A 245 -2.78 9.98 18.42
N VAL A 246 -1.66 9.29 18.34
CA VAL A 246 -1.00 8.97 17.06
C VAL A 246 -0.68 7.49 17.01
N VAL A 247 -0.86 6.90 15.83
CA VAL A 247 -0.40 5.56 15.48
C VAL A 247 0.81 5.70 14.58
N PHE A 248 1.90 5.05 14.97
CA PHE A 248 3.08 4.86 14.14
C PHE A 248 3.15 3.41 13.75
N THR A 249 3.17 3.16 12.46
CA THR A 249 3.19 1.79 11.94
C THR A 249 4.52 1.47 11.28
N ASP A 250 4.89 0.19 11.27
CA ASP A 250 6.13 -0.32 10.70
C ASP A 250 7.35 0.47 11.21
N VAL A 251 7.38 0.80 12.50
CA VAL A 251 8.54 1.46 13.12
C VAL A 251 9.58 0.42 13.52
N GLU A 252 10.84 0.71 13.21
CA GLU A 252 11.95 -0.17 13.58
C GLU A 252 12.47 0.21 14.97
N ILE A 253 12.47 -0.75 15.90
CA ILE A 253 12.99 -0.53 17.25
C ILE A 253 14.51 -0.67 17.24
N GLN A 254 15.20 0.40 17.58
CA GLN A 254 16.66 0.49 17.57
C GLN A 254 17.21 0.93 18.92
N ASP A 255 18.52 0.77 19.07
CA ASP A 255 19.25 1.30 20.22
C ASP A 255 19.32 2.83 20.12
N GLY A 256 18.73 3.51 21.09
CA GLY A 256 18.63 4.96 21.14
C GLY A 256 19.77 5.60 21.93
N TRP A 257 19.53 6.83 22.40
CA TRP A 257 20.53 7.56 23.15
C TRP A 257 20.53 7.14 24.62
N ARG A 258 21.71 6.79 25.18
CA ARG A 258 21.90 6.32 26.57
C ARG A 258 21.19 4.99 26.91
N ASP A 259 21.22 4.03 25.99
CA ASP A 259 20.70 2.66 26.21
C ASP A 259 19.16 2.60 26.38
N ASP A 260 18.43 3.66 25.97
CA ASP A 260 16.96 3.65 25.84
C ASP A 260 16.56 3.20 24.43
N LEU A 261 15.41 2.53 24.28
CA LEU A 261 14.87 2.19 22.96
C LEU A 261 14.42 3.44 22.20
N GLU A 262 14.63 3.45 20.88
CA GLU A 262 14.08 4.44 19.96
C GLU A 262 13.30 3.72 18.84
N ALA A 263 12.11 4.22 18.53
CA ALA A 263 11.34 3.78 17.37
C ALA A 263 11.70 4.65 16.16
N SER A 264 12.16 4.04 15.07
CA SER A 264 12.53 4.74 13.84
C SER A 264 11.40 4.64 12.82
N ALA A 265 10.73 5.78 12.54
CA ALA A 265 9.72 5.88 11.50
C ALA A 265 10.38 6.25 10.16
N GLY A 266 10.65 5.22 9.36
CA GLY A 266 11.37 5.32 8.09
C GLY A 266 10.46 5.56 6.88
N TRP A 267 10.93 5.13 5.71
CA TRP A 267 10.19 5.32 4.45
C TRP A 267 8.98 4.38 4.31
N ARG A 268 8.96 3.27 5.03
CA ARG A 268 7.85 2.29 5.07
C ARG A 268 6.78 2.66 6.09
N SER A 269 7.17 3.40 7.12
CA SER A 269 6.30 3.72 8.23
C SER A 269 5.21 4.70 7.83
N THR A 270 4.03 4.51 8.42
CA THR A 270 2.91 5.43 8.31
C THR A 270 2.63 6.09 9.64
N VAL A 271 2.37 7.40 9.61
CA VAL A 271 2.04 8.23 10.77
C VAL A 271 0.60 8.72 10.64
N SER A 272 -0.29 8.26 11.52
CA SER A 272 -1.72 8.62 11.47
C SER A 272 -2.16 9.21 12.79
N VAL A 273 -2.64 10.46 12.76
CA VAL A 273 -3.29 11.09 13.91
C VAL A 273 -4.71 10.54 14.00
N LEU A 274 -5.07 9.99 15.16
CA LEU A 274 -6.40 9.46 15.42
C LEU A 274 -7.33 10.60 15.83
N GLU A 275 -8.50 10.66 15.21
CA GLU A 275 -9.57 11.53 15.68
C GLU A 275 -10.25 10.89 16.90
N ASP A 276 -10.91 11.69 17.76
CA ASP A 276 -11.53 11.24 19.01
C ASP A 276 -12.49 10.03 18.84
N ALA A 277 -13.06 9.82 17.66
CA ALA A 277 -13.94 8.69 17.36
C ALA A 277 -13.19 7.35 17.14
N ASP A 278 -11.93 7.39 16.68
CA ASP A 278 -11.07 6.22 16.47
C ASP A 278 -10.32 5.81 17.77
N ALA A 279 -10.35 6.67 18.80
CA ALA A 279 -9.63 6.47 20.05
C ALA A 279 -10.32 5.49 21.03
N ASP A 280 -11.62 5.25 20.91
CA ASP A 280 -12.39 4.47 21.90
C ASP A 280 -12.41 2.95 21.64
N VAL A 281 -11.67 2.44 20.65
CA VAL A 281 -11.76 1.02 20.26
C VAL A 281 -10.93 0.08 21.13
N ASP A 282 -10.03 0.60 21.97
CA ASP A 282 -9.16 -0.22 22.82
C ASP A 282 -9.48 -0.11 24.32
N VAL A 283 -10.68 -0.56 24.70
CA VAL A 283 -11.06 -0.80 26.11
C VAL A 283 -12.21 -1.82 26.23
N SER A 284 -12.20 -2.95 25.51
CA SER A 284 -12.98 -4.14 25.95
C SER A 284 -12.74 -5.41 25.13
N ALA A 285 -11.49 -5.87 25.04
CA ALA A 285 -11.21 -7.23 24.59
C ALA A 285 -10.54 -8.10 25.66
N ASP A 286 -10.84 -7.89 26.95
CA ASP A 286 -10.62 -8.93 27.96
C ASP A 286 -11.50 -8.74 29.22
N ALA A 287 -12.81 -8.99 29.08
CA ALA A 287 -13.70 -9.22 30.23
C ALA A 287 -15.02 -9.87 29.82
N ALA A 288 -14.99 -11.08 29.26
CA ALA A 288 -16.20 -11.91 29.22
C ALA A 288 -15.91 -13.43 29.17
N SER A 289 -15.76 -13.99 30.38
CA SER A 289 -16.19 -15.32 30.85
C SER A 289 -15.65 -16.60 30.18
#